data_AF-A0AAU6JYD7-F1
#
_entry.id   AF-A0AAU6JYD7-F1
#
_cell.length_a   1.000
_cell.length_b   1.000
_cell.length_c   1.000
_cell.angle_alpha   90.00
_cell.angle_beta   90.00
_cell.angle_gamma   90.00
#
_symmetry.space_group_name_H-M   'P 1'
#
loop_
_entity.id
_entity.type
_entity.pdbx_description
1 polymer ?
#
loop_
_entity_poly.entity_id
_entity_poly.type
_entity_poly.pdbx_seq_one_letter_code
_entity_poly.pdbx_strand_id
1 'polypeptide(L)'
;MTESDHDPDTDLCRISADTDGLLSLLRLRTLLRERLGTELIHLGDPVLDAAATGKISQRLCVPVGTARERALLDTEADHRVIQHLILNPDSVDSCTGRRRRIALISNASAVADLGPLPAATVLPGLESTAAHLRRATGLDIHPLPVTAHTPQDLATTAAALAPGFAALCLSHTHPVYVAAVRAALEHTGTPVVDTTGHAHAVAVAAATLNALRHKAVPTRTARVILAGADRGGDLCGLLLALGVSSLTLHEPGAPPKDPARPADLLVDLTGLPAPEDGTPVLRASPQELPPLQGTAHRPHPLHALPALLATAAHTRRLTHHNLLTATRALAGLAGPGQLLPSIDQPGVAQALTAALARDPAHSTDA
;
A
#
# COMPACT_ATOMS: atom_id res chain seq x y z
N MET A 1 23.86 5.06 12.08
CA MET A 1 24.38 4.05 13.03
C MET A 1 25.54 3.32 12.38
N THR A 2 26.39 2.69 13.19
CA THR A 2 27.48 1.83 12.71
C THR A 2 27.37 0.49 13.41
N GLU A 3 27.19 -0.58 12.65
CA GLU A 3 27.17 -1.95 13.17
C GLU A 3 28.41 -2.69 12.67
N SER A 4 29.09 -3.39 13.56
CA SER A 4 30.27 -4.21 13.25
C SER A 4 30.01 -5.66 13.64
N ASP A 5 30.18 -6.57 12.69
CA ASP A 5 30.10 -8.01 12.90
C ASP A 5 31.43 -8.64 12.50
N HIS A 6 31.97 -9.49 13.38
CA HIS A 6 33.29 -10.08 13.21
C HIS A 6 33.16 -11.59 13.05
N ASP A 7 33.69 -12.12 11.95
CA ASP A 7 33.71 -13.55 11.68
C ASP A 7 35.00 -14.17 12.25
N PRO A 8 34.92 -14.95 13.33
CA PRO A 8 36.09 -15.50 14.00
C PRO A 8 36.83 -16.57 13.17
N ASP A 9 36.20 -17.14 12.15
CA ASP A 9 36.81 -18.19 11.31
C ASP A 9 37.62 -17.61 10.15
N THR A 10 37.31 -16.38 9.71
CA THR A 10 37.93 -15.74 8.54
C THR A 10 38.73 -14.47 8.87
N ASP A 11 38.69 -14.02 10.13
CA ASP A 11 39.26 -12.75 10.62
C ASP A 11 38.70 -11.52 9.85
N LEU A 12 37.53 -11.68 9.23
CA LEU A 12 36.85 -10.63 8.49
C LEU A 12 36.00 -9.78 9.41
N CYS A 13 35.97 -8.48 9.15
CA CYS A 13 35.10 -7.53 9.84
C CYS A 13 34.13 -6.92 8.83
N ARG A 14 32.83 -7.14 9.06
CA ARG A 14 31.76 -6.47 8.32
C ARG A 14 31.38 -5.21 9.07
N ILE A 15 31.49 -4.06 8.41
CA ILE A 15 31.07 -2.77 8.95
C ILE A 15 29.93 -2.25 8.09
N SER A 16 28.78 -1.98 8.72
CA SER A 16 27.64 -1.30 8.09
C SER A 16 27.57 0.12 8.62
N ALA A 17 27.44 1.11 7.73
CA ALA A 17 27.38 2.52 8.09
C ALA A 17 26.28 3.24 7.31
N ASP A 18 25.45 4.01 8.03
CA ASP A 18 24.43 4.84 7.41
C ASP A 18 25.02 6.17 6.90
N THR A 19 24.46 6.67 5.81
CA THR A 19 24.78 8.00 5.26
C THR A 19 23.52 8.87 5.20
N ASP A 20 23.67 10.16 5.43
CA ASP A 20 22.58 11.16 5.37
C ASP A 20 22.14 11.52 3.93
N GLY A 21 22.78 10.95 2.91
CA GLY A 21 22.36 11.10 1.52
C GLY A 21 23.39 10.59 0.51
N LEU A 22 23.03 10.69 -0.77
CA LEU A 22 23.83 10.16 -1.88
C LEU A 22 25.25 10.77 -1.94
N LEU A 23 25.38 12.07 -1.68
CA LEU A 23 26.70 12.73 -1.71
C LEU A 23 27.62 12.20 -0.61
N SER A 24 27.09 12.02 0.59
CA SER A 24 27.84 11.46 1.72
C SER A 24 28.16 9.98 1.50
N LEU A 25 27.24 9.21 0.90
CA LEU A 25 27.49 7.84 0.47
C LEU A 25 28.66 7.78 -0.52
N LEU A 26 28.63 8.60 -1.57
CA LEU A 26 29.70 8.64 -2.56
C LEU A 26 31.04 9.05 -1.94
N ARG A 27 31.04 10.05 -1.05
CA ARG A 27 32.23 10.50 -0.34
C ARG A 27 32.80 9.42 0.58
N LEU A 28 31.95 8.77 1.37
CA LEU A 28 32.34 7.67 2.24
C LEU A 28 32.94 6.52 1.42
N ARG A 29 32.31 6.18 0.30
CA ARG A 29 32.77 5.13 -0.62
C ARG A 29 34.18 5.41 -1.15
N THR A 30 34.45 6.65 -1.53
CA THR A 30 35.78 7.09 -1.98
C THR A 30 36.79 7.02 -0.84
N LEU A 31 36.45 7.56 0.33
CA LEU A 31 37.34 7.56 1.50
C LEU A 31 37.71 6.15 1.96
N LEU A 32 36.76 5.23 2.01
CA LEU A 32 37.01 3.83 2.39
C LEU A 32 37.95 3.14 1.41
N ARG A 33 37.77 3.37 0.10
CA ARG A 33 38.69 2.84 -0.93
C ARG A 33 40.10 3.39 -0.79
N GLU A 34 40.23 4.69 -0.56
CA GLU A 34 41.53 5.35 -0.41
C GLU A 34 42.26 4.95 0.88
N ARG A 35 41.54 4.79 1.99
CA ARG A 35 42.12 4.51 3.32
C ARG A 35 42.45 3.04 3.52
N LEU A 36 41.55 2.14 3.13
CA LEU A 36 41.69 0.70 3.39
C LEU A 36 42.39 -0.04 2.24
N GLY A 37 42.33 0.48 1.00
CA GLY A 37 43.05 -0.08 -0.14
C GLY A 37 42.83 -1.58 -0.30
N THR A 38 43.89 -2.38 -0.13
CA THR A 38 43.86 -3.85 -0.25
C THR A 38 43.19 -4.56 0.93
N GLU A 39 43.01 -3.89 2.08
CA GLU A 39 42.26 -4.43 3.23
C GLU A 39 40.75 -4.39 2.97
N LEU A 40 40.30 -3.60 1.99
CA LEU A 40 38.89 -3.53 1.61
C LEU A 40 38.54 -4.66 0.63
N ILE A 41 38.02 -5.76 1.18
CA ILE A 41 37.67 -6.96 0.42
C ILE A 41 36.39 -6.76 -0.41
N HIS A 42 35.37 -6.13 0.18
CA HIS A 42 34.11 -5.88 -0.50
C HIS A 42 33.49 -4.57 -0.02
N LEU A 43 32.88 -3.84 -0.97
CA LEU A 43 32.16 -2.61 -0.72
C LEU A 43 30.85 -2.65 -1.51
N GLY A 44 29.80 -3.10 -0.85
CA GLY A 44 28.46 -3.26 -1.39
C GLY A 44 27.49 -2.20 -0.86
N ASP A 45 26.35 -2.07 -1.53
CA ASP A 45 25.20 -1.36 -1.01
C ASP A 45 24.18 -2.41 -0.57
N PRO A 46 23.94 -2.59 0.75
CA PRO A 46 23.02 -3.59 1.25
C PRO A 46 21.60 -3.48 0.68
N VAL A 47 21.18 -2.29 0.24
CA VAL A 47 19.88 -2.07 -0.41
C VAL A 47 19.86 -2.73 -1.79
N LEU A 48 20.95 -2.60 -2.56
CA LEU A 48 21.08 -3.24 -3.86
C LEU A 48 21.26 -4.75 -3.71
N ASP A 49 22.03 -5.20 -2.73
CA ASP A 49 22.24 -6.62 -2.45
C ASP A 49 20.92 -7.32 -2.07
N ALA A 50 20.12 -6.69 -1.20
CA ALA A 50 18.80 -7.21 -0.82
C ALA A 50 17.80 -7.22 -1.99
N ALA A 51 17.98 -6.37 -3.00
CA ALA A 51 17.14 -6.32 -4.19
C ALA A 51 17.60 -7.28 -5.29
N ALA A 52 18.87 -7.66 -5.33
CA ALA A 52 19.50 -8.33 -6.47
C ALA A 52 18.84 -9.67 -6.85
N THR A 53 18.30 -10.41 -5.89
CA THR A 53 17.62 -11.70 -6.11
C THR A 53 16.09 -11.61 -6.07
N GLY A 54 15.55 -10.40 -5.96
CA GLY A 54 14.15 -10.15 -5.65
C GLY A 54 13.81 -10.40 -4.17
N LYS A 55 12.75 -9.75 -3.68
CA LYS A 55 12.35 -9.80 -2.24
C LYS A 55 11.27 -10.84 -1.94
N ILE A 56 10.72 -11.48 -2.96
CA ILE A 56 9.64 -12.47 -2.82
C ILE A 56 9.87 -13.65 -3.78
N SER A 57 9.39 -14.83 -3.40
CA SER A 57 9.46 -16.03 -4.23
C SER A 57 8.20 -16.88 -4.09
N GLN A 58 7.95 -17.73 -5.09
CA GLN A 58 6.88 -18.72 -5.03
C GLN A 58 7.36 -19.99 -4.33
N ARG A 59 6.42 -20.72 -3.73
CA ARG A 59 6.69 -22.01 -3.06
C ARG A 59 5.65 -23.05 -3.43
N LEU A 60 6.06 -24.31 -3.43
CA LEU A 60 5.14 -25.44 -3.55
C LEU A 60 4.18 -25.45 -2.34
N CYS A 61 2.90 -25.67 -2.64
CA CYS A 61 1.83 -25.77 -1.64
C CYS A 61 1.33 -27.20 -1.45
N VAL A 62 1.78 -28.13 -2.27
CA VAL A 62 1.46 -29.57 -2.20
C VAL A 62 2.74 -30.37 -2.04
N PRO A 63 2.71 -31.48 -1.28
CA PRO A 63 3.86 -32.38 -1.20
C PRO A 63 4.07 -33.06 -2.56
N VAL A 64 5.33 -33.39 -2.88
CA VAL A 64 5.74 -34.01 -4.16
C VAL A 64 6.84 -35.08 -3.98
N GLY A 65 7.06 -35.54 -2.75
CA GLY A 65 8.13 -36.47 -2.40
C GLY A 65 7.90 -37.88 -2.96
N THR A 66 6.63 -38.32 -3.03
CA THR A 66 6.28 -39.66 -3.51
C THR A 66 5.76 -39.68 -4.95
N ALA A 67 5.78 -40.85 -5.58
CA ALA A 67 5.18 -41.03 -6.91
C ALA A 67 3.67 -40.73 -6.91
N ARG A 68 2.97 -41.13 -5.83
CA ARG A 68 1.54 -40.86 -5.66
C ARG A 68 1.24 -39.36 -5.54
N GLU A 69 2.08 -38.61 -4.83
CA GLU A 69 1.94 -37.16 -4.71
C GLU A 69 2.19 -36.45 -6.04
N ARG A 70 3.20 -36.87 -6.80
CA ARG A 70 3.46 -36.32 -8.15
C ARG A 70 2.34 -36.62 -9.15
N ALA A 71 1.69 -37.78 -9.03
CA ALA A 71 0.52 -38.10 -9.87
C ALA A 71 -0.67 -37.16 -9.65
N LEU A 72 -0.73 -36.41 -8.53
CA LEU A 72 -1.75 -35.38 -8.32
C LEU A 72 -1.50 -34.10 -9.14
N LEU A 73 -0.35 -33.99 -9.79
CA LEU A 73 0.07 -32.86 -10.63
C LEU A 73 0.28 -33.28 -12.09
N ASP A 74 -0.21 -34.47 -12.47
CA ASP A 74 -0.11 -34.93 -13.84
C ASP A 74 -1.28 -34.43 -14.71
N THR A 75 -1.16 -34.68 -16.00
CA THR A 75 -2.17 -34.28 -17.00
C THR A 75 -3.56 -34.81 -16.69
N GLU A 76 -3.67 -36.02 -16.13
CA GLU A 76 -4.97 -36.64 -15.84
C GLU A 76 -5.64 -35.97 -14.62
N ALA A 77 -4.87 -35.69 -13.57
CA ALA A 77 -5.34 -34.93 -12.42
C ALA A 77 -5.79 -33.52 -12.83
N ASP A 78 -5.01 -32.83 -13.66
CA ASP A 78 -5.35 -31.51 -14.20
C ASP A 78 -6.63 -31.55 -15.04
N HIS A 79 -6.76 -32.54 -15.94
CA HIS A 79 -7.97 -32.72 -16.75
C HIS A 79 -9.22 -32.89 -15.90
N ARG A 80 -9.16 -33.65 -14.80
CA ARG A 80 -10.29 -33.84 -13.89
C ARG A 80 -10.73 -32.52 -13.24
N VAL A 81 -9.79 -31.69 -12.82
CA VAL A 81 -10.09 -30.36 -12.25
C VAL A 81 -10.68 -29.44 -13.33
N ILE A 82 -10.11 -29.44 -14.54
CA ILE A 82 -10.62 -28.64 -15.67
C ILE A 82 -12.05 -29.05 -16.02
N GLN A 83 -12.34 -30.35 -16.13
CA GLN A 83 -13.69 -30.86 -16.37
C GLN A 83 -14.67 -30.45 -15.28
N HIS A 84 -14.23 -30.50 -14.02
CA HIS A 84 -15.05 -30.02 -12.90
C HIS A 84 -15.37 -28.52 -13.03
N LEU A 85 -14.40 -27.69 -13.43
CA LEU A 85 -14.59 -26.24 -13.64
C LEU A 85 -15.45 -25.90 -14.86
N ILE A 86 -15.41 -26.72 -15.93
CA ILE A 86 -16.32 -26.56 -17.07
C ILE A 86 -17.78 -26.74 -16.62
N LEU A 87 -18.04 -27.72 -15.76
CA LEU A 87 -19.37 -28.00 -15.22
C LEU A 87 -19.76 -27.05 -14.08
N ASN A 88 -18.78 -26.52 -13.34
CA ASN A 88 -18.98 -25.66 -12.16
C ASN A 88 -18.05 -24.42 -12.21
N PRO A 89 -18.33 -23.43 -13.08
CA PRO A 89 -17.43 -22.27 -13.25
C PRO A 89 -17.20 -21.44 -11.98
N ASP A 90 -18.15 -21.42 -11.05
CA ASP A 90 -18.02 -20.71 -9.78
C ASP A 90 -17.04 -21.38 -8.79
N SER A 91 -16.60 -22.60 -9.08
CA SER A 91 -15.67 -23.37 -8.22
C SER A 91 -14.20 -23.03 -8.43
N VAL A 92 -13.87 -22.03 -9.28
CA VAL A 92 -12.47 -21.63 -9.54
C VAL A 92 -11.74 -21.28 -8.24
N ASP A 93 -12.39 -20.57 -7.32
CA ASP A 93 -11.78 -20.16 -6.05
C ASP A 93 -11.60 -21.31 -5.04
N SER A 94 -12.44 -22.35 -5.10
CA SER A 94 -12.29 -23.55 -4.28
C SER A 94 -11.30 -24.57 -4.86
N CYS A 95 -11.13 -24.58 -6.19
CA CYS A 95 -10.31 -25.56 -6.90
C CYS A 95 -8.93 -25.05 -7.30
N THR A 96 -8.64 -23.75 -7.14
CA THR A 96 -7.36 -23.16 -7.56
C THR A 96 -6.77 -22.25 -6.49
N GLY A 97 -5.57 -21.72 -6.76
CA GLY A 97 -4.97 -20.67 -5.94
C GLY A 97 -5.60 -19.28 -6.11
N ARG A 98 -6.59 -19.09 -7.01
CA ARG A 98 -7.11 -17.76 -7.37
C ARG A 98 -7.52 -16.93 -6.15
N ARG A 99 -8.30 -17.50 -5.23
CA ARG A 99 -8.82 -16.82 -4.02
C ARG A 99 -7.80 -16.12 -3.13
N ARG A 100 -6.51 -16.50 -3.22
CA ARG A 100 -5.42 -15.93 -2.42
C ARG A 100 -4.45 -15.08 -3.22
N ARG A 101 -4.58 -15.02 -4.54
CA ARG A 101 -3.68 -14.27 -5.43
C ARG A 101 -4.17 -12.85 -5.62
N ILE A 102 -3.30 -11.88 -5.39
CA ILE A 102 -3.52 -10.47 -5.66
C ILE A 102 -2.53 -10.01 -6.72
N ALA A 103 -3.02 -9.36 -7.77
CA ALA A 103 -2.18 -8.69 -8.75
C ALA A 103 -1.86 -7.29 -8.25
N LEU A 104 -0.60 -7.04 -7.86
CA LEU A 104 -0.11 -5.72 -7.51
C LEU A 104 0.44 -5.05 -8.76
N ILE A 105 -0.43 -4.31 -9.45
CA ILE A 105 -0.18 -3.72 -10.77
C ILE A 105 0.35 -2.29 -10.61
N SER A 106 1.34 -1.94 -11.42
CA SER A 106 1.78 -0.55 -11.58
C SER A 106 2.24 -0.27 -12.99
N ASN A 107 1.86 0.88 -13.55
CA ASN A 107 2.47 1.42 -14.76
C ASN A 107 3.53 2.49 -14.48
N ALA A 108 3.91 2.67 -13.21
CA ALA A 108 4.87 3.67 -12.75
C ALA A 108 4.57 5.11 -13.22
N SER A 109 3.30 5.45 -13.44
CA SER A 109 2.89 6.79 -13.87
C SER A 109 2.89 7.82 -12.73
N ALA A 110 2.94 7.38 -11.48
CA ALA A 110 2.97 8.24 -10.29
C ALA A 110 3.83 7.63 -9.19
N VAL A 111 5.16 7.59 -9.38
CA VAL A 111 6.11 7.05 -8.39
C VAL A 111 6.51 8.15 -7.41
N ALA A 112 5.66 8.38 -6.40
CA ALA A 112 5.89 9.37 -5.33
C ALA A 112 6.46 10.70 -5.86
N ASP A 113 7.63 11.12 -5.39
CA ASP A 113 8.29 12.37 -5.79
C ASP A 113 9.15 12.25 -7.07
N LEU A 114 9.29 11.04 -7.63
CA LEU A 114 10.11 10.77 -8.82
C LEU A 114 9.35 10.98 -10.14
N GLY A 115 8.03 11.15 -10.08
CA GLY A 115 7.19 11.33 -11.26
C GLY A 115 7.01 10.03 -12.07
N PRO A 116 6.66 10.14 -13.37
CA PRO A 116 6.49 8.97 -14.23
C PRO A 116 7.84 8.34 -14.59
N LEU A 117 7.95 7.02 -14.46
CA LEU A 117 9.15 6.24 -14.75
C LEU A 117 8.83 5.07 -15.70
N PRO A 118 9.83 4.44 -16.35
CA PRO A 118 9.60 3.18 -17.06
C PRO A 118 9.08 2.11 -16.10
N ALA A 119 8.03 1.36 -16.48
CA ALA A 119 7.31 0.46 -15.58
C ALA A 119 8.21 -0.51 -14.79
N ALA A 120 9.24 -1.09 -15.43
CA ALA A 120 10.15 -2.03 -14.76
C ALA A 120 10.95 -1.42 -13.59
N THR A 121 11.16 -0.10 -13.59
CA THR A 121 11.95 0.57 -12.54
C THR A 121 11.26 0.56 -11.17
N VAL A 122 9.93 0.40 -11.13
CA VAL A 122 9.15 0.36 -9.88
C VAL A 122 9.16 -1.01 -9.21
N LEU A 123 9.72 -2.03 -9.87
CA LEU A 123 9.69 -3.42 -9.41
C LEU A 123 10.25 -3.60 -7.98
N PRO A 124 11.39 -2.98 -7.58
CA PRO A 124 11.89 -3.11 -6.21
C PRO A 124 10.92 -2.56 -5.15
N GLY A 125 10.13 -1.54 -5.49
CA GLY A 125 9.09 -0.95 -4.64
C GLY A 125 7.87 -1.86 -4.53
N LEU A 126 7.43 -2.42 -5.66
CA LEU A 126 6.32 -3.39 -5.69
C LEU A 126 6.66 -4.66 -4.90
N GLU A 127 7.88 -5.18 -5.03
CA GLU A 127 8.32 -6.37 -4.28
C GLU A 127 8.36 -6.12 -2.77
N SER A 128 8.79 -4.92 -2.35
CA SER A 128 8.74 -4.53 -0.93
C SER A 128 7.31 -4.48 -0.43
N THR A 129 6.43 -3.82 -1.18
CA THR A 129 4.99 -3.74 -0.86
C THR A 129 4.37 -5.14 -0.79
N ALA A 130 4.70 -6.02 -1.73
CA ALA A 130 4.26 -7.40 -1.75
C ALA A 130 4.75 -8.20 -0.53
N ALA A 131 6.01 -8.03 -0.13
CA ALA A 131 6.55 -8.67 1.07
C ALA A 131 5.82 -8.22 2.35
N HIS A 132 5.58 -6.91 2.50
CA HIS A 132 4.82 -6.37 3.64
C HIS A 132 3.38 -6.88 3.66
N LEU A 133 2.70 -6.86 2.50
CA LEU A 133 1.32 -7.34 2.37
C LEU A 133 1.21 -8.85 2.62
N ARG A 134 2.15 -9.65 2.10
CA ARG A 134 2.23 -11.09 2.38
C ARG A 134 2.42 -11.36 3.87
N ARG A 135 3.32 -10.62 4.54
CA ARG A 135 3.54 -10.74 5.99
C ARG A 135 2.29 -10.39 6.80
N ALA A 136 1.55 -9.37 6.37
CA ALA A 136 0.37 -8.88 7.08
C ALA A 136 -0.91 -9.71 6.84
N THR A 137 -1.06 -10.32 5.66
CA THR A 137 -2.32 -10.95 5.23
C THR A 137 -2.23 -12.45 4.97
N GLY A 138 -1.03 -12.96 4.69
CA GLY A 138 -0.83 -14.33 4.18
C GLY A 138 -1.25 -14.53 2.71
N LEU A 139 -1.69 -13.48 2.01
CA LEU A 139 -2.04 -13.55 0.59
C LEU A 139 -0.80 -13.68 -0.30
N ASP A 140 -1.00 -14.26 -1.48
CA ASP A 140 0.01 -14.35 -2.54
C ASP A 140 -0.04 -13.06 -3.37
N ILE A 141 0.87 -12.13 -3.11
CA ILE A 141 0.93 -10.85 -3.80
C ILE A 141 1.91 -10.96 -4.98
N HIS A 142 1.44 -10.64 -6.18
CA HIS A 142 2.22 -10.72 -7.41
C HIS A 142 2.53 -9.30 -7.93
N PRO A 143 3.77 -8.81 -7.81
CA PRO A 143 4.25 -7.59 -8.45
C PRO A 143 4.16 -7.69 -9.96
N LEU A 144 3.43 -6.78 -10.59
CA LEU A 144 3.23 -6.74 -12.03
C LEU A 144 3.47 -5.30 -12.55
N PRO A 145 4.72 -4.93 -12.88
CA PRO A 145 4.97 -3.73 -13.66
C PRO A 145 4.40 -3.91 -15.07
N VAL A 146 3.55 -2.98 -15.50
CA VAL A 146 2.85 -3.01 -16.79
C VAL A 146 3.20 -1.78 -17.59
N THR A 147 3.79 -1.96 -18.78
CA THR A 147 3.99 -0.87 -19.73
C THR A 147 2.66 -0.49 -20.36
N ALA A 148 2.07 0.62 -19.91
CA ALA A 148 0.81 1.15 -20.42
C ALA A 148 0.92 2.67 -20.58
N HIS A 149 0.69 3.15 -21.80
CA HIS A 149 0.86 4.57 -22.13
C HIS A 149 -0.45 5.35 -22.00
N THR A 150 -1.60 4.70 -22.17
CA THR A 150 -2.92 5.29 -21.99
C THR A 150 -3.71 4.63 -20.85
N PRO A 151 -4.71 5.32 -20.26
CA PRO A 151 -5.62 4.71 -19.29
C PRO A 151 -6.33 3.46 -19.84
N GLN A 152 -6.65 3.47 -21.14
CA GLN A 152 -7.30 2.33 -21.80
C GLN A 152 -6.36 1.13 -21.96
N ASP A 153 -5.07 1.36 -22.21
CA ASP A 153 -4.07 0.29 -22.29
C ASP A 153 -3.97 -0.46 -20.97
N LEU A 154 -3.90 0.29 -19.86
CA LEU A 154 -3.82 -0.30 -18.52
C LEU A 154 -5.13 -1.02 -18.18
N ALA A 155 -6.28 -0.42 -18.48
CA ALA A 155 -7.59 -1.02 -18.25
C ALA A 155 -7.75 -2.35 -19.01
N THR A 156 -7.34 -2.40 -20.27
CA THR A 156 -7.40 -3.61 -21.10
C THR A 156 -6.49 -4.70 -20.54
N THR A 157 -5.26 -4.34 -20.13
CA THR A 157 -4.32 -5.28 -19.52
C THR A 157 -4.82 -5.81 -18.19
N ALA A 158 -5.34 -4.93 -17.32
CA ALA A 158 -5.92 -5.31 -16.04
C ALA A 158 -7.13 -6.25 -16.21
N ALA A 159 -8.00 -5.98 -17.18
CA ALA A 159 -9.13 -6.84 -17.52
C ALA A 159 -8.70 -8.23 -17.99
N ALA A 160 -7.64 -8.32 -18.79
CA ALA A 160 -7.08 -9.59 -19.25
C ALA A 160 -6.45 -10.41 -18.09
N LEU A 161 -5.88 -9.73 -17.08
CA LEU A 161 -5.28 -10.38 -15.91
C LEU A 161 -6.33 -10.85 -14.88
N ALA A 162 -7.45 -10.14 -14.76
CA ALA A 162 -8.46 -10.34 -13.72
C ALA A 162 -8.88 -11.81 -13.45
N PRO A 163 -9.05 -12.70 -14.46
CA PRO A 163 -9.46 -14.09 -14.20
C PRO A 163 -8.47 -14.90 -13.33
N GLY A 164 -7.21 -14.48 -13.24
CA GLY A 164 -6.16 -15.16 -12.47
C GLY A 164 -6.08 -14.76 -11.00
N PHE A 165 -6.80 -13.72 -10.57
CA PHE A 165 -6.64 -13.08 -9.27
C PHE A 165 -7.97 -12.93 -8.53
N ALA A 166 -7.89 -12.87 -7.19
CA ALA A 166 -9.03 -12.56 -6.33
C ALA A 166 -9.31 -11.05 -6.30
N ALA A 167 -8.27 -10.22 -6.41
CA ALA A 167 -8.39 -8.77 -6.53
C ALA A 167 -7.20 -8.20 -7.29
N LEU A 168 -7.39 -7.01 -7.85
CA LEU A 168 -6.31 -6.19 -8.39
C LEU A 168 -5.99 -5.06 -7.41
N CYS A 169 -4.71 -4.80 -7.20
CA CYS A 169 -4.20 -3.71 -6.37
C CYS A 169 -3.35 -2.78 -7.25
N LEU A 170 -3.75 -1.54 -7.43
CA LEU A 170 -2.98 -0.54 -8.19
C LEU A 170 -2.08 0.28 -7.24
N SER A 171 -0.80 0.39 -7.58
CA SER A 171 0.16 1.22 -6.84
C SER A 171 1.04 2.03 -7.79
N HIS A 172 1.56 3.16 -7.33
CA HIS A 172 2.38 4.08 -8.13
C HIS A 172 1.76 4.42 -9.51
N THR A 173 0.43 4.50 -9.54
CA THR A 173 -0.37 4.69 -10.76
C THR A 173 -1.25 5.91 -10.59
N HIS A 174 -1.22 6.79 -11.59
CA HIS A 174 -1.95 8.04 -11.57
C HIS A 174 -3.47 7.79 -11.52
N PRO A 175 -4.26 8.60 -10.77
CA PRO A 175 -5.70 8.37 -10.55
C PRO A 175 -6.54 8.17 -11.81
N VAL A 176 -6.20 8.85 -12.92
CA VAL A 176 -6.89 8.68 -14.21
C VAL A 176 -6.81 7.24 -14.74
N TYR A 177 -5.66 6.57 -14.57
CA TYR A 177 -5.51 5.17 -14.96
C TYR A 177 -6.27 4.25 -14.00
N VAL A 178 -6.26 4.56 -12.69
CA VAL A 178 -7.04 3.83 -11.69
C VAL A 178 -8.53 3.88 -12.01
N ALA A 179 -9.05 5.06 -12.35
CA ALA A 179 -10.45 5.25 -12.73
C ALA A 179 -10.83 4.42 -13.97
N ALA A 180 -9.97 4.40 -15.01
CA ALA A 180 -10.20 3.59 -16.20
C ALA A 180 -10.22 2.09 -15.90
N VAL A 181 -9.30 1.59 -15.06
CA VAL A 181 -9.29 0.18 -14.64
C VAL A 181 -10.53 -0.18 -13.83
N ARG A 182 -10.92 0.67 -12.86
CA ARG A 182 -12.14 0.47 -12.05
C ARG A 182 -13.38 0.41 -12.96
N ALA A 183 -13.52 1.34 -13.91
CA ALA A 183 -14.65 1.37 -14.85
C ALA A 183 -14.70 0.12 -15.75
N ALA A 184 -13.56 -0.32 -16.29
CA ALA A 184 -13.50 -1.51 -17.14
C ALA A 184 -13.87 -2.80 -16.39
N LEU A 185 -13.61 -2.87 -15.09
CA LEU A 185 -13.85 -4.05 -14.27
C LEU A 185 -15.17 -4.01 -13.49
N GLU A 186 -15.91 -2.90 -13.56
CA GLU A 186 -17.13 -2.67 -12.76
C GLU A 186 -18.17 -3.79 -12.97
N HIS A 187 -18.29 -4.33 -14.18
CA HIS A 187 -19.24 -5.41 -14.51
C HIS A 187 -18.68 -6.82 -14.30
N THR A 188 -17.37 -6.97 -14.07
CA THR A 188 -16.73 -8.29 -13.95
C THR A 188 -16.79 -8.85 -12.53
N GLY A 189 -17.09 -8.00 -11.53
CA GLY A 189 -17.07 -8.37 -10.12
C GLY A 189 -15.67 -8.64 -9.55
N THR A 190 -14.60 -8.32 -10.30
CA THR A 190 -13.23 -8.36 -9.77
C THR A 190 -12.95 -7.06 -9.01
N PRO A 191 -12.65 -7.11 -7.71
CA PRO A 191 -12.43 -5.91 -6.92
C PRO A 191 -11.08 -5.26 -7.26
N VAL A 192 -11.10 -3.93 -7.36
CA VAL A 192 -9.92 -3.09 -7.60
C VAL A 192 -9.67 -2.22 -6.36
N VAL A 193 -8.51 -2.40 -5.75
CA VAL A 193 -8.01 -1.59 -4.63
C VAL A 193 -6.85 -0.76 -5.13
N ASP A 194 -6.64 0.43 -4.60
CA ASP A 194 -5.48 1.24 -4.94
C ASP A 194 -4.87 1.87 -3.69
N THR A 195 -3.58 2.15 -3.77
CA THR A 195 -2.80 2.63 -2.63
C THR A 195 -3.06 4.10 -2.34
N THR A 196 -3.33 4.94 -3.35
CA THR A 196 -3.43 6.41 -3.24
C THR A 196 -4.86 6.91 -3.00
N GLY A 197 -5.87 6.24 -3.53
CA GLY A 197 -7.29 6.47 -3.31
C GLY A 197 -7.77 5.75 -2.07
N HIS A 198 -8.11 4.45 -2.17
CA HIS A 198 -8.76 3.73 -1.08
C HIS A 198 -7.92 3.66 0.20
N ALA A 199 -6.73 3.05 0.14
CA ALA A 199 -5.97 2.73 1.35
C ALA A 199 -5.41 3.97 2.04
N HIS A 200 -4.89 4.92 1.26
CA HIS A 200 -4.43 6.19 1.78
C HIS A 200 -5.60 7.01 2.37
N ALA A 201 -6.74 7.12 1.69
CA ALA A 201 -7.87 7.88 2.20
C ALA A 201 -8.37 7.34 3.56
N VAL A 202 -8.43 6.03 3.75
CA VAL A 202 -8.77 5.42 5.04
C VAL A 202 -7.76 5.82 6.13
N ALA A 203 -6.46 5.76 5.84
CA ALA A 203 -5.41 6.13 6.80
C ALA A 203 -5.48 7.63 7.16
N VAL A 204 -5.62 8.51 6.17
CA VAL A 204 -5.68 9.97 6.36
C VAL A 204 -6.95 10.38 7.09
N ALA A 205 -8.10 9.81 6.73
CA ALA A 205 -9.36 10.08 7.41
C ALA A 205 -9.30 9.61 8.88
N ALA A 206 -8.74 8.44 9.16
CA ALA A 206 -8.58 7.93 10.52
C ALA A 206 -7.69 8.85 11.38
N ALA A 207 -6.55 9.29 10.83
CA ALA A 207 -5.67 10.25 11.48
C ALA A 207 -6.35 11.61 11.69
N THR A 208 -7.14 12.06 10.71
CA THR A 208 -7.93 13.30 10.81
C THR A 208 -8.93 13.23 11.95
N LEU A 209 -9.66 12.11 12.10
CA LEU A 209 -10.58 11.90 13.22
C LEU A 209 -9.86 11.93 14.57
N ASN A 210 -8.68 11.32 14.67
CA ASN A 210 -7.89 11.35 15.91
C ASN A 210 -7.34 12.76 16.19
N ALA A 211 -6.87 13.48 15.18
CA ALA A 211 -6.37 14.85 15.34
C ALA A 211 -7.46 15.79 15.85
N LEU A 212 -8.67 15.72 15.28
CA LEU A 212 -9.82 16.50 15.75
C LEU A 212 -10.23 16.11 17.18
N ARG A 213 -10.23 14.80 17.51
CA ARG A 213 -10.52 14.31 18.86
C ARG A 213 -9.50 14.79 19.90
N HIS A 214 -8.21 14.77 19.58
CA HIS A 214 -7.16 15.28 20.46
C HIS A 214 -7.31 16.78 20.74
N LYS A 215 -7.84 17.55 19.78
CA LYS A 215 -8.17 18.96 19.95
C LYS A 215 -9.54 19.22 20.59
N ALA A 216 -10.28 18.17 20.95
CA ALA A 216 -11.67 18.25 21.41
C ALA A 216 -12.61 19.00 20.46
N VAL A 217 -12.35 18.94 19.13
CA VAL A 217 -13.19 19.55 18.10
C VAL A 217 -14.14 18.50 17.52
N PRO A 218 -15.47 18.66 17.69
CA PRO A 218 -16.44 17.77 17.04
C PRO A 218 -16.37 17.87 15.52
N THR A 219 -16.43 16.73 14.80
CA THR A 219 -16.39 16.71 13.33
C THR A 219 -17.47 17.61 12.70
N ARG A 220 -18.68 17.60 13.29
CA ARG A 220 -19.84 18.41 12.87
C ARG A 220 -19.68 19.93 12.94
N THR A 221 -18.63 20.41 13.62
CA THR A 221 -18.28 21.84 13.72
C THR A 221 -16.89 22.13 13.18
N ALA A 222 -16.15 21.09 12.78
CA ALA A 222 -14.78 21.18 12.34
C ALA A 222 -14.70 21.86 10.97
N ARG A 223 -13.73 22.75 10.85
CA ARG A 223 -13.27 23.31 9.59
C ARG A 223 -11.94 22.67 9.21
N VAL A 224 -11.96 21.87 8.15
CA VAL A 224 -10.78 21.18 7.62
C VAL A 224 -10.43 21.77 6.26
N ILE A 225 -9.15 22.08 6.06
CA ILE A 225 -8.61 22.40 4.74
C ILE A 225 -7.91 21.15 4.21
N LEU A 226 -8.17 20.79 2.96
CA LEU A 226 -7.47 19.72 2.26
C LEU A 226 -6.66 20.31 1.11
N ALA A 227 -5.34 20.18 1.17
CA ALA A 227 -4.43 20.55 0.09
C ALA A 227 -4.10 19.34 -0.80
N GLY A 228 -4.26 19.49 -2.12
CA GLY A 228 -4.05 18.41 -3.10
C GLY A 228 -5.25 17.47 -3.24
N ALA A 229 -6.45 18.01 -3.42
CA ALA A 229 -7.68 17.23 -3.51
C ALA A 229 -7.68 16.25 -4.71
N ASP A 230 -6.96 16.59 -5.77
CA ASP A 230 -6.68 15.75 -6.95
C ASP A 230 -5.98 14.42 -6.58
N ARG A 231 -5.22 14.41 -5.48
CA ARG A 231 -4.50 13.23 -4.94
C ARG A 231 -5.30 12.43 -3.90
N GLY A 232 -6.52 12.86 -3.59
CA GLY A 232 -7.33 12.33 -2.50
C GLY A 232 -8.80 12.11 -2.87
N GLY A 233 -9.07 11.57 -4.06
CA GLY A 233 -10.43 11.43 -4.61
C GLY A 233 -11.44 10.77 -3.65
N ASP A 234 -11.04 9.69 -2.97
CA ASP A 234 -11.89 8.98 -2.00
C ASP A 234 -11.91 9.65 -0.61
N LEU A 235 -10.90 10.48 -0.28
CA LEU A 235 -10.74 11.11 1.03
C LEU A 235 -11.81 12.17 1.30
N CYS A 236 -12.13 13.01 0.32
CA CYS A 236 -13.18 14.02 0.45
C CYS A 236 -14.52 13.39 0.83
N GLY A 237 -14.92 12.33 0.11
CA GLY A 237 -16.14 11.59 0.37
C GLY A 237 -16.17 10.97 1.77
N LEU A 238 -15.05 10.39 2.20
CA LEU A 238 -14.92 9.82 3.54
C LEU A 238 -15.02 10.88 4.65
N LEU A 239 -14.33 12.00 4.53
CA LEU A 239 -14.37 13.08 5.54
C LEU A 239 -15.79 13.65 5.69
N LEU A 240 -16.49 13.87 4.57
CA LEU A 240 -17.88 14.32 4.57
C LEU A 240 -18.80 13.26 5.22
N ALA A 241 -18.66 11.99 4.86
CA ALA A 241 -19.43 10.89 5.46
C ALA A 241 -19.14 10.67 6.95
N LEU A 242 -17.96 11.09 7.43
CA LEU A 242 -17.59 11.13 8.84
C LEU A 242 -18.12 12.37 9.59
N GLY A 243 -18.83 13.24 8.89
CA GLY A 243 -19.51 14.40 9.46
C GLY A 243 -18.64 15.65 9.55
N VAL A 244 -17.52 15.74 8.80
CA VAL A 244 -16.77 17.00 8.68
C VAL A 244 -17.66 18.03 7.97
N SER A 245 -18.13 19.03 8.71
CA SER A 245 -19.14 19.98 8.23
C SER A 245 -18.61 21.00 7.22
N SER A 246 -17.34 21.38 7.35
CA SER A 246 -16.71 22.40 6.51
C SER A 246 -15.39 21.85 5.99
N LEU A 247 -15.40 21.42 4.73
CA LEU A 247 -14.23 20.94 4.01
C LEU A 247 -13.89 21.94 2.89
N THR A 248 -12.73 22.57 2.98
CA THR A 248 -12.24 23.51 1.98
C THR A 248 -11.10 22.88 1.19
N LEU A 249 -11.24 22.82 -0.13
CA LEU A 249 -10.16 22.35 -1.01
C LEU A 249 -9.22 23.52 -1.31
N HIS A 250 -7.92 23.29 -1.15
CA HIS A 250 -6.87 24.27 -1.39
C HIS A 250 -5.92 23.77 -2.47
N GLU A 251 -5.80 24.57 -3.53
CA GLU A 251 -4.83 24.33 -4.58
C GLU A 251 -3.50 25.03 -4.24
N PRO A 252 -2.35 24.37 -4.40
CA PRO A 252 -1.05 24.99 -4.21
C PRO A 252 -0.93 26.31 -5.01
N GLY A 253 -0.61 27.41 -4.32
CA GLY A 253 -0.44 28.74 -4.93
C GLY A 253 -1.69 29.59 -5.02
N ALA A 254 -2.87 29.07 -4.67
CA ALA A 254 -4.06 29.89 -4.46
C ALA A 254 -4.10 30.45 -3.03
N PRO A 255 -4.63 31.66 -2.78
CA PRO A 255 -4.85 32.12 -1.41
C PRO A 255 -5.89 31.23 -0.70
N PRO A 256 -5.78 31.01 0.63
CA PRO A 256 -6.76 30.25 1.39
C PRO A 256 -8.14 30.91 1.27
N LYS A 257 -9.16 30.12 0.95
CA LYS A 257 -10.55 30.60 0.93
C LYS A 257 -11.00 30.85 2.37
N ASP A 258 -11.57 32.03 2.61
CA ASP A 258 -12.11 32.50 3.91
C ASP A 258 -11.08 32.64 5.06
N PRO A 259 -10.27 33.72 5.05
CA PRO A 259 -9.23 33.97 6.06
C PRO A 259 -9.77 34.42 7.43
N ALA A 260 -11.08 34.66 7.59
CA ALA A 260 -11.64 35.27 8.79
C ALA A 260 -11.75 34.30 9.99
N ARG A 261 -11.70 32.99 9.75
CA ARG A 261 -11.71 31.96 10.80
C ARG A 261 -10.55 30.98 10.55
N PRO A 262 -9.57 30.81 11.44
CA PRO A 262 -8.52 29.81 11.22
C PRO A 262 -9.12 28.40 11.12
N ALA A 263 -8.52 27.54 10.30
CA ALA A 263 -8.98 26.15 10.18
C ALA A 263 -8.63 25.36 11.44
N ASP A 264 -9.44 24.35 11.76
CA ASP A 264 -9.15 23.45 12.88
C ASP A 264 -8.02 22.48 12.52
N LEU A 265 -7.89 22.13 11.23
CA LEU A 265 -6.86 21.25 10.72
C LEU A 265 -6.59 21.52 9.23
N LEU A 266 -5.32 21.57 8.84
CA LEU A 266 -4.89 21.45 7.45
C LEU A 266 -4.41 20.02 7.20
N VAL A 267 -5.07 19.30 6.30
CA VAL A 267 -4.61 18.02 5.76
C VAL A 267 -3.84 18.31 4.49
N ASP A 268 -2.55 18.00 4.49
CA ASP A 268 -1.66 18.32 3.37
C ASP A 268 -1.16 17.06 2.67
N LEU A 269 -1.59 16.89 1.41
CA LEU A 269 -1.17 15.80 0.53
C LEU A 269 -0.04 16.19 -0.44
N THR A 270 0.41 17.45 -0.43
CA THR A 270 1.32 18.02 -1.45
C THR A 270 2.65 18.51 -0.90
N GLY A 271 2.79 18.70 0.41
CA GLY A 271 4.04 19.11 1.04
C GLY A 271 4.20 20.63 1.21
N LEU A 272 3.10 21.37 1.36
CA LEU A 272 3.13 22.84 1.50
C LEU A 272 3.95 23.32 2.72
N PRO A 273 4.48 24.55 2.75
CA PRO A 273 4.99 25.11 4.00
C PRO A 273 3.88 25.16 5.07
N ALA A 274 4.27 25.10 6.35
CA ALA A 274 3.29 25.26 7.43
C ALA A 274 2.68 26.67 7.38
N PRO A 275 1.36 26.82 7.56
CA PRO A 275 0.73 28.12 7.51
C PRO A 275 1.17 29.00 8.69
N GLU A 276 1.34 30.30 8.43
CA GLU A 276 1.81 31.28 9.43
C GLU A 276 0.80 31.54 10.55
N ASP A 277 -0.48 31.22 10.32
CA ASP A 277 -1.58 31.40 11.27
C ASP A 277 -1.59 30.37 12.42
N GLY A 278 -0.64 29.42 12.43
CA GLY A 278 -0.51 28.39 13.46
C GLY A 278 -1.49 27.23 13.31
N THR A 279 -2.21 27.14 12.19
CA THR A 279 -3.10 26.00 11.90
C THR A 279 -2.32 24.67 11.96
N PRO A 280 -2.77 23.68 12.77
CA PRO A 280 -2.11 22.39 12.82
C PRO A 280 -2.14 21.67 11.46
N VAL A 281 -1.02 21.06 11.09
CA VAL A 281 -0.88 20.39 9.79
C VAL A 281 -0.73 18.89 9.97
N LEU A 282 -1.67 18.13 9.40
CA LEU A 282 -1.55 16.70 9.19
C LEU A 282 -0.84 16.46 7.86
N ARG A 283 0.45 16.12 7.93
CA ARG A 283 1.26 15.74 6.75
C ARG A 283 0.88 14.33 6.32
N ALA A 284 0.34 14.23 5.12
CA ALA A 284 -0.20 13.02 4.55
C ALA A 284 0.03 12.98 3.04
N SER A 285 1.17 13.50 2.56
CA SER A 285 1.55 13.22 1.18
C SER A 285 1.64 11.70 1.02
N PRO A 286 1.14 11.12 -0.09
CA PRO A 286 1.29 9.69 -0.34
C PRO A 286 2.78 9.37 -0.53
N GLN A 287 3.49 9.23 0.58
CA GLN A 287 4.88 8.84 0.65
C GLN A 287 4.98 7.33 0.46
N GLU A 288 6.12 6.87 -0.06
CA GLU A 288 6.43 5.43 -0.08
C GLU A 288 6.70 4.91 1.34
N LEU A 289 6.98 3.60 1.42
CA LEU A 289 7.28 2.88 2.66
C LEU A 289 8.10 3.75 3.62
N PRO A 290 7.59 4.05 4.82
CA PRO A 290 8.31 4.90 5.75
C PRO A 290 9.63 4.22 6.15
N PRO A 291 10.70 4.99 6.40
CA PRO A 291 11.95 4.45 6.91
C PRO A 291 11.68 3.64 8.20
N LEU A 292 12.30 2.46 8.32
CA LEU A 292 12.12 1.56 9.46
C LEU A 292 12.50 2.22 10.80
N GLN A 293 13.43 3.17 10.78
CA GLN A 293 13.78 3.98 11.94
C GLN A 293 12.91 5.24 11.99
N GLY A 294 11.74 5.07 12.57
CA GLY A 294 10.73 6.11 12.69
C GLY A 294 9.38 5.46 12.52
N THR A 295 8.78 5.00 13.62
CA THR A 295 7.38 4.61 13.70
C THR A 295 6.53 5.84 13.38
N ALA A 296 6.41 6.15 12.09
CA ALA A 296 5.71 7.31 11.63
C ALA A 296 4.23 7.05 11.89
N HIS A 297 3.68 7.68 12.93
CA HIS A 297 2.23 7.88 13.10
C HIS A 297 1.61 8.73 11.98
N ARG A 298 2.34 8.92 10.86
CA ARG A 298 1.86 9.58 9.67
C ARG A 298 0.97 8.61 8.91
N PRO A 299 -0.13 9.11 8.31
CA PRO A 299 -0.92 8.32 7.41
C PRO A 299 -0.07 7.67 6.31
N HIS A 300 -0.29 6.37 6.11
CA HIS A 300 0.38 5.61 5.06
C HIS A 300 -0.56 4.50 4.57
N PRO A 301 -0.58 4.16 3.26
CA PRO A 301 -1.49 3.15 2.71
C PRO A 301 -1.44 1.80 3.44
N LEU A 302 -0.26 1.38 3.92
CA LEU A 302 -0.09 0.09 4.63
C LEU A 302 -0.87 -0.02 5.94
N HIS A 303 -1.39 1.07 6.51
CA HIS A 303 -2.27 0.98 7.69
C HIS A 303 -3.61 0.29 7.37
N ALA A 304 -4.10 0.44 6.14
CA ALA A 304 -5.42 -0.03 5.74
C ALA A 304 -5.36 -1.07 4.61
N LEU A 305 -4.39 -0.96 3.71
CA LEU A 305 -4.26 -1.81 2.52
C LEU A 305 -4.32 -3.32 2.81
N PRO A 306 -3.62 -3.86 3.84
CA PRO A 306 -3.72 -5.28 4.18
C PRO A 306 -5.17 -5.73 4.42
N ALA A 307 -5.93 -4.97 5.21
CA ALA A 307 -7.28 -5.33 5.58
C ALA A 307 -8.27 -5.14 4.42
N LEU A 308 -8.10 -4.09 3.62
CA LEU A 308 -8.90 -3.85 2.42
C LEU A 308 -8.69 -4.95 1.38
N LEU A 309 -7.45 -5.39 1.16
CA LEU A 309 -7.16 -6.50 0.24
C LEU A 309 -7.67 -7.83 0.76
N ALA A 310 -7.48 -8.12 2.05
CA ALA A 310 -8.06 -9.31 2.68
C ALA A 310 -9.58 -9.32 2.51
N THR A 311 -10.23 -8.17 2.67
CA THR A 311 -11.68 -8.06 2.48
C THR A 311 -12.08 -8.23 1.02
N ALA A 312 -11.42 -7.51 0.10
CA ALA A 312 -11.65 -7.60 -1.34
C ALA A 312 -11.53 -9.03 -1.86
N ALA A 313 -10.52 -9.78 -1.40
CA ALA A 313 -10.31 -11.17 -1.79
C ALA A 313 -11.48 -12.09 -1.41
N HIS A 314 -12.32 -11.70 -0.45
CA HIS A 314 -13.50 -12.46 -0.04
C HIS A 314 -14.81 -11.91 -0.62
N THR A 315 -14.94 -10.58 -0.82
CA THR A 315 -16.27 -9.95 -0.93
C THR A 315 -16.64 -9.46 -2.32
N ARG A 316 -15.88 -9.78 -3.38
CA ARG A 316 -16.09 -9.39 -4.80
C ARG A 316 -16.19 -7.88 -5.09
N ARG A 317 -16.55 -7.03 -4.12
CA ARG A 317 -16.59 -5.57 -4.18
C ARG A 317 -16.15 -4.96 -2.86
N LEU A 318 -15.58 -3.75 -2.97
CA LEU A 318 -15.34 -2.84 -1.85
C LEU A 318 -16.25 -1.63 -2.02
N THR A 319 -17.04 -1.34 -1.00
CA THR A 319 -17.99 -0.22 -1.00
C THR A 319 -17.46 0.96 -0.18
N HIS A 320 -18.03 2.14 -0.40
CA HIS A 320 -17.72 3.32 0.43
C HIS A 320 -18.02 3.09 1.92
N HIS A 321 -19.02 2.25 2.22
CA HIS A 321 -19.34 1.84 3.58
C HIS A 321 -18.23 0.99 4.21
N ASN A 322 -17.64 0.05 3.45
CA ASN A 322 -16.46 -0.69 3.92
C ASN A 322 -15.29 0.26 4.25
N LEU A 323 -15.03 1.26 3.40
CA LEU A 323 -13.99 2.25 3.67
C LEU A 323 -14.28 3.07 4.94
N LEU A 324 -15.54 3.43 5.18
CA LEU A 324 -15.97 4.14 6.40
C LEU A 324 -15.78 3.27 7.66
N THR A 325 -16.17 2.00 7.59
CA THR A 325 -15.99 1.02 8.67
C THR A 325 -14.51 0.80 8.97
N ALA A 326 -13.68 0.61 7.95
CA ALA A 326 -12.23 0.50 8.09
C ALA A 326 -11.63 1.76 8.74
N THR A 327 -12.10 2.95 8.33
CA THR A 327 -11.62 4.23 8.88
C THR A 327 -11.91 4.34 10.37
N ARG A 328 -13.16 4.08 10.79
CA ARG A 328 -13.54 4.12 12.21
C ARG A 328 -12.78 3.09 13.03
N ALA A 329 -12.63 1.87 12.51
CA ALA A 329 -11.88 0.80 13.18
C ALA A 329 -10.41 1.18 13.36
N LEU A 330 -9.74 1.64 12.29
CA LEU A 330 -8.34 2.08 12.34
C LEU A 330 -8.14 3.21 13.35
N ALA A 331 -9.04 4.19 13.34
CA ALA A 331 -8.97 5.34 14.24
C ALA A 331 -9.21 4.96 15.72
N GLY A 332 -9.84 3.83 15.99
CA GLY A 332 -10.05 3.27 17.34
C GLY A 332 -8.89 2.40 17.85
N LEU A 333 -7.98 1.98 16.96
CA LEU A 333 -6.80 1.18 17.31
C LEU A 333 -5.58 2.01 17.73
N ALA A 334 -5.64 3.33 17.56
CA ALA A 334 -4.55 4.23 17.94
C ALA A 334 -4.36 4.26 19.46
N GLY A 335 -3.11 4.20 19.91
CA GLY A 335 -2.77 4.35 21.33
C GLY A 335 -2.94 5.79 21.85
N PRO A 336 -2.87 6.02 23.17
CA PRO A 336 -2.98 7.35 23.76
C PRO A 336 -1.97 8.34 23.16
N GLY A 337 -2.46 9.48 22.69
CA GLY A 337 -1.63 10.54 22.09
C GLY A 337 -1.16 10.26 20.65
N GLN A 338 -1.49 9.11 20.08
CA GLN A 338 -1.12 8.74 18.70
C GLN A 338 -2.28 8.99 17.74
N LEU A 339 -1.96 9.40 16.51
CA LEU A 339 -2.98 9.55 15.47
C LEU A 339 -3.35 8.22 14.81
N LEU A 340 -2.39 7.29 14.73
CA LEU A 340 -2.53 5.98 14.12
C LEU A 340 -1.65 4.97 14.88
N PRO A 341 -2.03 3.68 14.90
CA PRO A 341 -1.13 2.61 15.34
C PRO A 341 0.11 2.54 14.45
N SER A 342 1.19 1.90 14.92
CA SER A 342 2.34 1.64 14.06
C SER A 342 1.97 0.66 12.94
N ILE A 343 2.53 0.84 11.74
CA ILE A 343 2.33 -0.08 10.60
C ILE A 343 2.83 -1.49 10.94
N ASP A 344 3.89 -1.60 11.74
CA ASP A 344 4.46 -2.87 12.18
C ASP A 344 3.79 -3.44 13.43
N GLN A 345 2.78 -2.75 13.99
CA GLN A 345 2.07 -3.25 15.16
C GLN A 345 1.32 -4.55 14.80
N PRO A 346 1.61 -5.66 15.48
CA PRO A 346 0.94 -6.93 15.21
C PRO A 346 -0.55 -6.83 15.53
N GLY A 347 -1.39 -7.49 14.74
CA GLY A 347 -2.83 -7.55 14.99
C GLY A 347 -3.66 -6.44 14.35
N VAL A 348 -3.06 -5.34 13.87
CA VAL A 348 -3.81 -4.22 13.26
C VAL A 348 -4.59 -4.69 12.04
N ALA A 349 -3.94 -5.36 11.09
CA ALA A 349 -4.60 -5.88 9.90
C ALA A 349 -5.76 -6.83 10.25
N GLN A 350 -5.54 -7.76 11.17
CA GLN A 350 -6.55 -8.71 11.63
C GLN A 350 -7.75 -8.03 12.29
N ALA A 351 -7.50 -7.01 13.12
CA ALA A 351 -8.55 -6.25 13.80
C ALA A 351 -9.40 -5.45 12.81
N LEU A 352 -8.78 -4.80 11.81
CA LEU A 352 -9.52 -4.13 10.74
C LEU A 352 -10.32 -5.13 9.90
N THR A 353 -9.73 -6.25 9.48
CA THR A 353 -10.44 -7.28 8.73
C THR A 353 -11.63 -7.84 9.51
N ALA A 354 -11.49 -8.06 10.83
CA ALA A 354 -12.60 -8.49 11.68
C ALA A 354 -13.69 -7.42 11.84
N ALA A 355 -13.32 -6.13 11.84
CA ALA A 355 -14.29 -5.04 11.84
C ALA A 355 -15.07 -4.99 10.51
N LEU A 356 -14.38 -5.16 9.39
CA LEU A 356 -14.99 -5.25 8.07
C LEU A 356 -15.91 -6.48 7.98
N ALA A 357 -15.46 -7.66 8.40
CA ALA A 357 -16.22 -8.91 8.39
C ALA A 357 -17.57 -8.85 9.15
N ARG A 358 -17.66 -8.05 10.23
CA ARG A 358 -18.88 -7.88 11.04
C ARG A 358 -19.88 -6.88 10.45
N ASP A 359 -19.51 -6.21 9.37
CA ASP A 359 -20.34 -5.19 8.75
C ASP A 359 -21.56 -5.83 8.06
N PRO A 360 -22.81 -5.45 8.40
CA PRO A 360 -24.02 -6.03 7.79
C PRO A 360 -24.08 -5.87 6.25
N ALA A 361 -23.33 -4.94 5.67
CA ALA A 361 -23.19 -4.82 4.23
C ALA A 361 -22.38 -5.97 3.58
N HIS A 362 -21.69 -6.82 4.36
CA HIS A 362 -21.04 -8.02 3.86
C HIS A 362 -21.97 -9.21 3.66
N SER A 363 -23.13 -9.24 4.31
CA SER A 363 -24.05 -10.39 4.23
C SER A 363 -25.02 -10.35 3.04
N THR A 364 -24.99 -9.29 2.22
CA THR A 364 -26.00 -9.08 1.16
C THR A 364 -25.65 -9.65 -0.21
N ASP A 365 -24.47 -10.23 -0.41
CA ASP A 365 -24.05 -10.80 -1.72
C ASP A 365 -23.59 -12.28 -1.64
N ALA A 366 -24.15 -13.06 -0.69
CA ALA A 366 -23.94 -14.51 -0.60
C ALA A 366 -24.97 -15.29 -1.42
#